data_AF-A0A354SC21-F1
#
_entry.id   AF-A0A354SC21-F1
#
_cell.length_a   1.000
_cell.length_b   1.000
_cell.length_c   1.000
_cell.angle_alpha   90.00
_cell.angle_beta   90.00
_cell.angle_gamma   90.00
#
_symmetry.space_group_name_H-M   'P 1'
#
loop_
_entity.id
_entity.type
_entity.pdbx_description
1 polymer ?
#
loop_
_entity_poly.entity_id
_entity_poly.type
_entity_poly.pdbx_seq_one_letter_code
_entity_poly.pdbx_strand_id
1 'polypeptide(L)'
;TRGDLVIDEVYLSLVQNTTPWTYLGNWPIQMCPAADFNSGLDLFGLRKIDVPTALQSTKRLLVQRKPSALSSVISWHDEQEFTVAALKPMAFQIDGEGMGEVSEVRFASEPAALTVIV
;
A
#
# COMPACT_ATOMS: atom_id res chain seq x y z
N THR A 1 11.26 -2.51 -13.79
CA THR A 1 10.09 -1.62 -13.82
C THR A 1 9.05 -2.17 -14.76
N ARG A 2 7.80 -2.28 -14.30
CA ARG A 2 6.67 -2.82 -15.08
C ARG A 2 6.09 -1.78 -16.05
N GLY A 3 6.95 -1.03 -16.76
CA GLY A 3 6.67 0.30 -17.33
C GLY A 3 5.39 0.52 -18.14
N ASP A 4 4.73 -0.55 -18.62
CA ASP A 4 3.50 -0.49 -19.41
C ASP A 4 2.28 -1.19 -18.76
N LEU A 5 2.41 -1.73 -17.55
CA LEU A 5 1.30 -2.41 -16.87
C LEU A 5 0.36 -1.40 -16.22
N VAL A 6 -0.79 -1.17 -16.84
CA VAL A 6 -1.90 -0.41 -16.25
C VAL A 6 -2.84 -1.35 -15.52
N ILE A 7 -3.18 -1.00 -14.28
CA ILE A 7 -4.20 -1.71 -13.50
C ILE A 7 -5.34 -0.74 -13.21
N ASP A 8 -6.49 -1.00 -13.83
CA ASP A 8 -7.70 -0.23 -13.62
C ASP A 8 -8.53 -0.75 -12.44
N GLU A 9 -9.54 0.04 -12.07
CA GLU A 9 -10.55 -0.27 -11.05
C GLU A 9 -9.95 -0.52 -9.65
N VAL A 10 -8.98 0.29 -9.26
CA VAL A 10 -8.40 0.29 -7.90
C VAL A 10 -9.21 1.24 -7.02
N TYR A 11 -9.82 0.69 -5.96
CA TYR A 11 -10.59 1.46 -4.99
C TYR A 11 -9.70 2.10 -3.91
N LEU A 12 -8.69 1.38 -3.44
CA LEU A 12 -7.71 1.84 -2.44
C LEU A 12 -6.30 1.48 -2.91
N SER A 13 -5.36 2.42 -2.78
CA SER A 13 -3.94 2.19 -2.96
C SER A 13 -3.18 2.66 -1.72
N LEU A 14 -2.27 1.83 -1.23
CA LEU A 14 -1.37 2.12 -0.13
C LEU A 14 0.05 1.84 -0.60
N VAL A 15 0.92 2.83 -0.45
CA VAL A 15 2.33 2.76 -0.84
C VAL A 15 3.16 2.73 0.42
N GLN A 16 4.11 1.79 0.52
CA GLN A 16 4.97 1.61 1.68
C GLN A 16 6.43 1.62 1.26
N ASN A 17 7.25 2.39 1.98
CA ASN A 17 8.71 2.33 1.91
C ASN A 17 9.30 1.35 2.95
N THR A 18 8.51 0.96 3.95
CA THR A 18 8.94 0.06 5.03
C THR A 18 7.75 -0.60 5.73
N THR A 19 8.03 -1.55 6.62
CA THR A 19 7.06 -2.27 7.44
C THR A 19 7.31 -2.02 8.94
N PRO A 20 6.25 -1.99 9.78
CA PRO A 20 4.83 -2.08 9.45
C PRO A 20 4.25 -0.76 8.92
N TRP A 21 3.06 -0.83 8.29
CA TRP A 21 2.35 0.39 7.84
C TRP A 21 1.86 1.21 9.03
N THR A 22 1.27 0.55 10.02
CA THR A 22 0.76 1.18 11.24
C THR A 22 0.61 0.14 12.35
N TYR A 23 0.18 0.59 13.53
CA TYR A 23 -0.11 -0.25 14.67
C TYR A 23 -1.55 -0.08 15.14
N LEU A 24 -2.21 -1.18 15.46
CA LEU A 24 -3.46 -1.18 16.21
C LEU A 24 -3.17 -1.58 17.66
N GLY A 25 -2.99 -0.59 18.53
CA GLY A 25 -2.44 -0.81 19.87
C GLY A 25 -1.03 -1.39 19.76
N ASN A 26 -0.80 -2.56 20.38
CA ASN A 26 0.52 -3.23 20.33
C ASN A 26 0.69 -4.17 19.13
N TRP A 27 -0.26 -4.18 18.18
CA TRP A 27 -0.27 -5.12 17.07
C TRP A 27 0.16 -4.42 15.78
N PRO A 28 1.26 -4.86 15.13
CA PRO A 28 1.65 -4.31 13.84
C PRO A 28 0.65 -4.73 12.76
N ILE A 29 0.22 -3.77 11.94
CA ILE A 29 -0.56 -4.01 10.73
C ILE A 29 0.40 -4.00 9.54
N GLN A 30 0.55 -5.16 8.90
CA GLN A 30 1.44 -5.36 7.76
C GLN A 30 0.63 -5.63 6.50
N MET A 31 0.63 -4.67 5.57
CA MET A 31 -0.02 -4.82 4.26
C MET A 31 0.98 -5.23 3.19
N CYS A 32 2.19 -4.69 3.25
CA CYS A 32 3.36 -5.11 2.48
C CYS A 32 4.43 -5.68 3.43
N PRO A 33 4.40 -6.99 3.77
CA PRO A 33 5.37 -7.58 4.72
C PRO A 33 6.81 -7.61 4.22
N ALA A 34 7.02 -7.50 2.90
CA ALA A 34 8.34 -7.50 2.27
C ALA A 34 8.96 -6.10 2.14
N ALA A 35 8.20 -5.03 2.45
CA ALA A 35 8.70 -3.66 2.34
C ALA A 35 9.88 -3.44 3.30
N ASP A 36 10.99 -2.97 2.75
CA ASP A 36 12.26 -2.74 3.45
C ASP A 36 12.93 -1.45 2.95
N PHE A 37 13.68 -0.76 3.82
CA PHE A 37 14.38 0.47 3.45
C PHE A 37 15.47 0.27 2.38
N ASN A 38 15.92 -0.95 2.15
CA ASN A 38 16.94 -1.26 1.15
C ASN A 38 16.34 -1.70 -0.20
N SER A 39 15.02 -1.83 -0.30
CA SER A 39 14.30 -2.08 -1.55
C SER A 39 13.62 -0.81 -2.08
N GLY A 40 13.04 -0.89 -3.27
CA GLY A 40 12.09 0.10 -3.79
C GLY A 40 10.79 0.16 -2.98
N LEU A 41 9.78 0.79 -3.58
CA LEU A 41 8.47 0.97 -2.97
C LEU A 41 7.59 -0.28 -3.17
N ASP A 42 6.78 -0.57 -2.15
CA ASP A 42 5.74 -1.58 -2.22
C ASP A 42 4.36 -0.92 -2.38
N LEU A 43 3.49 -1.53 -3.18
CA LEU A 43 2.11 -1.10 -3.37
C LEU A 43 1.17 -2.22 -2.95
N PHE A 44 0.24 -1.89 -2.06
CA PHE A 44 -0.93 -2.69 -1.76
C PHE A 44 -2.19 -2.00 -2.29
N GLY A 45 -2.88 -2.66 -3.21
CA GLY A 45 -4.11 -2.17 -3.82
C GLY A 45 -5.31 -3.08 -3.53
N LEU A 46 -6.49 -2.49 -3.43
CA LEU A 46 -7.76 -3.21 -3.35
C LEU A 46 -8.71 -2.72 -4.43
N ARG A 47 -9.32 -3.63 -5.20
CA ARG A 47 -10.36 -3.31 -6.19
C ARG A 47 -11.73 -3.06 -5.57
N LYS A 48 -11.99 -3.68 -4.41
CA LYS A 48 -13.24 -3.53 -3.66
C LYS A 48 -12.91 -3.59 -2.18
N ILE A 49 -13.51 -2.68 -1.41
CA ILE A 49 -13.65 -2.88 0.03
C ILE A 49 -14.93 -3.68 0.22
N ASP A 50 -14.78 -4.99 0.38
CA ASP A 50 -15.71 -5.69 1.26
C ASP A 50 -15.31 -5.24 2.66
N VAL A 51 -16.21 -4.62 3.43
CA VAL A 51 -15.94 -4.38 4.85
C VAL A 51 -16.31 -5.67 5.58
N PRO A 52 -15.40 -6.65 5.85
CA PRO A 52 -15.59 -7.42 7.05
C PRO A 52 -15.21 -6.51 8.20
N THR A 53 -15.98 -6.57 9.26
CA THR A 53 -15.76 -5.96 10.58
C THR A 53 -14.33 -6.27 11.08
N ALA A 54 -13.33 -5.54 10.59
CA ALA A 54 -11.91 -5.79 10.84
C ALA A 54 -11.41 -5.16 12.15
N LEU A 55 -12.32 -4.96 13.10
CA LEU A 55 -12.01 -4.59 14.48
C LEU A 55 -11.96 -5.82 15.42
N GLN A 56 -12.29 -7.04 14.95
CA GLN A 56 -12.42 -8.23 15.82
C GLN A 56 -11.58 -9.46 15.46
N SER A 57 -10.57 -9.39 14.59
CA SER A 57 -9.81 -10.60 14.24
C SER A 57 -8.35 -10.36 13.84
N THR A 58 -7.59 -9.73 14.73
CA THR A 58 -6.14 -9.48 14.62
C THR A 58 -5.26 -10.75 14.51
N LYS A 59 -5.86 -11.97 14.55
CA LYS A 59 -5.15 -13.25 14.32
C LYS A 59 -5.58 -14.01 13.06
N ARG A 60 -6.75 -13.76 12.46
CA ARG A 60 -7.31 -14.64 11.41
C ARG A 60 -6.90 -14.27 9.99
N LEU A 61 -6.47 -13.02 9.77
CA LEU A 61 -6.04 -12.55 8.45
C LEU A 61 -4.71 -13.16 7.97
N LEU A 62 -3.91 -13.74 8.87
CA LEU A 62 -2.64 -14.39 8.53
C LEU A 62 -2.77 -15.89 8.20
N VAL A 63 -3.89 -16.55 8.53
CA VAL A 63 -3.96 -18.04 8.48
C VAL A 63 -5.14 -18.56 7.64
N GLN A 64 -6.16 -17.76 7.33
CA GLN A 64 -7.32 -18.23 6.54
C GLN A 64 -7.73 -17.23 5.46
N ARG A 65 -6.85 -16.97 4.48
CA ARG A 65 -7.25 -16.25 3.26
C ARG A 65 -8.15 -17.16 2.41
N LYS A 66 -9.47 -16.91 2.44
CA LYS A 66 -10.42 -17.51 1.51
C LYS A 66 -10.05 -17.13 0.06
N PRO A 67 -10.14 -18.05 -0.92
CA PRO A 67 -9.80 -17.79 -2.32
C PRO A 67 -10.51 -16.57 -2.94
N SER A 68 -11.70 -16.21 -2.45
CA SER A 68 -12.50 -15.10 -2.98
C SER A 68 -11.93 -13.71 -2.66
N ALA A 69 -11.06 -13.57 -1.65
CA ALA A 69 -10.41 -12.30 -1.31
C ALA A 69 -9.09 -12.06 -2.06
N LEU A 70 -8.62 -13.05 -2.84
CA LEU A 70 -7.37 -12.96 -3.60
C LEU A 70 -7.55 -12.30 -4.98
N SER A 71 -8.76 -12.32 -5.56
CA SER A 71 -9.02 -11.71 -6.88
C SER A 71 -9.10 -10.18 -6.86
N SER A 72 -9.26 -9.58 -5.68
CA SER A 72 -9.42 -8.13 -5.49
C SER A 72 -8.17 -7.43 -4.95
N VAL A 73 -7.10 -8.17 -4.64
CA VAL A 73 -5.86 -7.60 -4.09
C VAL A 73 -4.80 -7.44 -5.18
N ILE A 74 -4.18 -6.28 -5.22
CA ILE A 74 -3.02 -5.96 -6.05
C ILE A 74 -1.83 -5.81 -5.09
N SER A 75 -0.71 -6.45 -5.40
CA SER A 75 0.50 -6.33 -4.60
C SER A 75 1.71 -6.21 -5.51
N TRP A 76 2.44 -5.11 -5.39
CA TRP A 76 3.72 -4.87 -6.04
C TRP A 76 4.80 -4.66 -4.96
N HIS A 77 6.03 -5.04 -5.28
CA HIS A 77 7.16 -5.02 -4.37
C HIS A 77 8.40 -4.58 -5.13
N ASP A 78 9.27 -3.83 -4.45
CA ASP A 78 10.55 -3.36 -5.00
C ASP A 78 10.39 -2.52 -6.30
N GLU A 79 9.34 -1.69 -6.36
CA GLU A 79 9.11 -0.81 -7.51
C GLU A 79 9.88 0.50 -7.35
N GLN A 80 10.69 0.83 -8.36
CA GLN A 80 11.51 2.05 -8.35
C GLN A 80 10.69 3.31 -8.63
N GLU A 81 9.68 3.19 -9.50
CA GLU A 81 8.76 4.29 -9.79
C GLU A 81 7.44 3.74 -10.32
N PHE A 82 6.36 4.46 -10.05
CA PHE A 82 5.05 4.25 -10.67
C PHE A 82 4.16 5.49 -10.48
N THR A 83 3.05 5.52 -11.21
CA THR A 83 2.06 6.60 -11.11
C THR A 83 0.72 6.02 -10.69
N VAL A 84 0.04 6.72 -9.78
CA VAL A 84 -1.35 6.45 -9.42
C VAL A 84 -2.19 7.61 -9.91
N ALA A 85 -3.15 7.32 -10.79
CA ALA A 85 -4.11 8.29 -11.30
C ALA A 85 -5.52 7.97 -10.77
N ALA A 86 -6.27 9.00 -10.42
CA ALA A 86 -7.63 8.91 -9.95
C ALA A 86 -8.60 9.47 -11.00
N LEU A 87 -9.73 8.79 -11.20
CA LEU A 87 -10.77 9.19 -12.17
C LEU A 87 -11.40 10.56 -11.86
N LYS A 88 -11.28 11.02 -10.61
CA LYS A 88 -11.67 12.33 -10.11
C LYS A 88 -10.67 12.76 -9.04
N PRO A 89 -10.56 14.05 -8.68
CA PRO A 89 -9.75 14.46 -7.53
C PRO A 89 -10.14 13.66 -6.27
N MET A 90 -9.15 13.08 -5.59
CA MET A 90 -9.32 12.24 -4.41
C MET A 90 -8.41 12.73 -3.29
N ALA A 91 -8.89 12.64 -2.05
CA ALA A 91 -8.08 12.94 -0.88
C ALA A 91 -6.84 12.04 -0.83
N PHE A 92 -5.69 12.64 -0.61
CA PHE A 92 -4.40 11.97 -0.53
C PHE A 92 -3.72 12.26 0.80
N GLN A 93 -3.03 11.24 1.33
CA GLN A 93 -2.27 11.34 2.57
C GLN A 93 -0.88 10.74 2.39
N ILE A 94 0.11 11.39 2.97
CA ILE A 94 1.49 10.91 3.13
C ILE A 94 1.72 10.80 4.63
N ASP A 95 2.30 9.72 5.17
CA ASP A 95 2.68 9.61 6.60
C ASP A 95 1.65 10.11 7.64
N GLY A 96 0.35 10.03 7.32
CA GLY A 96 -0.77 10.52 8.14
C GLY A 96 -1.13 12.00 7.99
N GLU A 97 -0.37 12.79 7.23
CA GLU A 97 -0.70 14.16 6.85
C GLU A 97 -1.56 14.22 5.57
N GLY A 98 -2.59 15.06 5.59
CA GLY A 98 -3.47 15.27 4.45
C GLY A 98 -2.91 16.29 3.46
N MET A 99 -2.79 15.89 2.19
CA MET A 99 -2.23 16.70 1.12
C MET A 99 -3.30 17.40 0.26
N GLY A 100 -4.57 17.29 0.63
CA GLY A 100 -5.71 17.77 -0.16
C GLY A 100 -6.14 16.77 -1.23
N GLU A 101 -6.81 17.27 -2.25
CA GLU A 101 -7.29 16.45 -3.37
C GLU A 101 -6.30 16.47 -4.53
N VAL A 102 -5.97 15.28 -5.04
CA VAL A 102 -5.08 15.09 -6.18
C VAL A 102 -5.74 14.16 -7.21
N SER A 103 -5.44 14.38 -8.48
CA SER A 103 -5.86 13.48 -9.57
C SER A 103 -4.75 12.52 -10.00
N GLU A 104 -3.49 12.83 -9.69
CA GLU A 104 -2.33 12.04 -10.09
C GLU A 104 -1.20 12.23 -9.07
N VAL A 105 -0.51 11.14 -8.73
CA VAL A 105 0.70 11.16 -7.90
C VAL A 105 1.72 10.23 -8.54
N ARG A 106 2.93 10.76 -8.78
CA ARG A 106 4.10 9.97 -9.16
C ARG A 106 4.89 9.60 -7.91
N PHE A 107 5.11 8.31 -7.72
CA PHE A 107 5.95 7.76 -6.67
C PHE A 107 7.29 7.34 -7.26
N ALA A 108 8.37 7.65 -6.56
CA ALA A 108 9.72 7.21 -6.90
C ALA A 108 10.46 6.85 -5.61
N SER A 109 11.19 5.74 -5.64
CA SER A 109 12.16 5.40 -4.59
C SER A 109 13.46 6.13 -4.87
N GLU A 110 14.02 6.74 -3.83
CA GLU A 110 15.35 7.33 -3.86
C GLU A 110 16.26 6.53 -2.91
N PRO A 111 17.04 5.57 -3.43
CA PRO A 111 17.90 4.73 -2.61
C PRO A 111 18.92 5.56 -1.83
N ALA A 112 19.11 5.23 -0.55
CA ALA A 112 20.04 5.93 0.34
C ALA A 112 19.81 7.45 0.46
N ALA A 113 18.57 7.92 0.25
CA ALA A 113 18.22 9.32 0.45
C ALA A 113 18.52 9.82 1.87
N LEU A 114 18.41 8.93 2.87
CA LEU A 114 18.71 9.21 4.27
C LEU A 114 19.50 8.05 4.89
N THR A 115 20.42 8.37 5.79
CA THR A 115 21.08 7.38 6.66
C THR A 115 20.29 7.25 7.96
N VAL A 116 19.71 6.07 8.19
CA VAL A 116 18.97 5.75 9.41
C VAL A 116 19.88 4.99 10.38
N ILE A 117 19.91 5.41 11.64
CA ILE A 117 20.60 4.69 12.72
C ILE A 117 19.56 3.85 13.46
N VAL A 118 19.80 2.54 13.54
CA VAL A 118 18.92 1.55 14.18
C VAL A 118 19.54 0.96 15.44
#